data_AF-A0AA39IJK1-F1
#
_entry.id   AF-A0AA39IJK1-F1
#
_cell.length_a   1.000
_cell.length_b   1.000
_cell.length_c   1.000
_cell.angle_alpha   90.00
_cell.angle_beta   90.00
_cell.angle_gamma   90.00
#
_symmetry.space_group_name_H-M   'P 1'
#
loop_
_entity.id
_entity.type
_entity.pdbx_description
1 polymer ?
#
loop_
_entity_poly.entity_id
_entity_poly.type
_entity_poly.pdbx_seq_one_letter_code
_entity_poly.pdbx_strand_id
1 'polypeptide(L)'
;MKRLLLLLPFLLLAANADTHSRCYKCASLHVIMNWHRYFGVLNEMESIVEESCVNDTAVHEFVRCKGSCLTLNITGTTKSGNPYVAGVLRGCETHFWRKAHNVSEGEKECLVRNKEYRGREYTAEYCFCRGNHCNGPKPESPEFKAAHYCLPAMASEQINYEKVMADFVEVTNTDEACAHFFLQDTNWNLQEGVAAYFSTLNAVGPVIERQENRHEDSQGKIIDLVSSEEEEEAGPSPSKRARGAQCDPSSVKELGVVSWNIDGTEMATLNTRMKAVLCIIARLNPEVILLQEVVPQALLFLQQNLGKMYNIMEGAAVSQGEAFPYFTAVIISKNIRIEKSSFQPFRNTGMGRGLQVVECNYSGLPVKIVNCHLESMKDFSEQRKAQFKELMGTLKKFADEDSEAVVVGGGDLNIRDAEIEAYPNGIKDAWMEAGSEGKERWTWDTSKNDNKFKGSVRARFDRLYYTGPLNHADFSLHGQKRIRNLGMFPSDHWAVSCRLYRTE
;
A
#
# COMPACT_ATOMS: atom_id res chain seq x y z
N MET A 1 -14.77 -77.79 -36.61
CA MET A 1 -15.13 -76.66 -37.49
C MET A 1 -16.54 -76.21 -37.15
N LYS A 2 -16.73 -74.90 -36.88
CA LYS A 2 -17.97 -74.09 -37.09
C LYS A 2 -19.24 -74.54 -36.33
N ARG A 3 -20.06 -73.72 -35.68
CA ARG A 3 -20.25 -72.27 -35.51
C ARG A 3 -21.24 -72.15 -34.33
N LEU A 4 -20.90 -71.41 -33.27
CA LEU A 4 -21.36 -70.03 -33.03
C LEU A 4 -22.86 -69.93 -32.72
N LEU A 5 -23.22 -70.17 -31.45
CA LEU A 5 -24.43 -69.59 -30.84
C LEU A 5 -24.12 -68.11 -30.53
N LEU A 6 -24.70 -67.20 -31.31
CA LEU A 6 -24.77 -65.78 -30.97
C LEU A 6 -26.09 -65.53 -30.23
N LEU A 7 -26.00 -65.46 -28.91
CA LEU A 7 -27.01 -64.86 -28.06
C LEU A 7 -26.87 -63.33 -28.16
N LEU A 8 -27.93 -62.67 -28.61
CA LEU A 8 -28.18 -61.26 -28.31
C LEU A 8 -29.15 -61.21 -27.14
N PRO A 9 -28.76 -60.53 -26.06
CA PRO A 9 -29.52 -59.34 -25.70
C PRO A 9 -28.57 -58.16 -25.59
N PHE A 10 -28.59 -57.27 -26.59
CA PHE A 10 -28.08 -55.89 -26.44
C PHE A 10 -29.13 -55.13 -25.61
N LEU A 11 -29.08 -55.35 -24.30
CA LEU A 11 -29.82 -54.57 -23.32
C LEU A 11 -28.85 -53.58 -22.70
N LEU A 12 -28.99 -52.32 -23.12
CA LEU A 12 -28.61 -51.10 -22.42
C LEU A 12 -27.39 -51.18 -21.49
N LEU A 13 -26.19 -51.13 -22.08
CA LEU A 13 -25.15 -50.28 -21.50
C LEU A 13 -25.35 -48.91 -22.13
N ALA A 14 -26.30 -48.13 -21.56
CA ALA A 14 -26.20 -46.69 -21.66
C ALA A 14 -24.82 -46.36 -21.11
N ALA A 15 -23.90 -45.96 -21.99
CA ALA A 15 -22.64 -45.40 -21.58
C ALA A 15 -22.98 -44.29 -20.58
N ASN A 16 -22.59 -44.46 -19.31
CA ASN A 16 -22.38 -43.32 -18.44
C ASN A 16 -21.22 -42.54 -19.05
N ALA A 17 -21.51 -41.75 -20.07
CA ALA A 17 -20.64 -40.67 -20.48
C ALA A 17 -20.63 -39.71 -19.28
N ASP A 18 -19.63 -39.85 -18.42
CA ASP A 18 -19.33 -38.85 -17.39
C ASP A 18 -19.11 -37.53 -18.14
N THR A 19 -20.16 -36.70 -18.20
CA THR A 19 -20.12 -35.40 -18.87
C THR A 19 -19.30 -34.47 -18.00
N HIS A 20 -18.03 -34.30 -18.36
CA HIS A 20 -17.12 -33.40 -17.67
C HIS A 20 -17.30 -31.98 -18.21
N SER A 21 -17.67 -31.04 -17.35
CA SER A 21 -17.76 -29.62 -17.72
C SER A 21 -16.38 -28.99 -17.71
N ARG A 22 -16.09 -28.09 -18.67
CA ARG A 22 -14.91 -27.20 -18.60
C ARG A 22 -15.33 -25.91 -17.92
N CYS A 23 -14.76 -25.63 -16.75
CA CYS A 23 -15.10 -24.48 -15.93
C CYS A 23 -13.87 -23.60 -15.73
N TYR A 24 -14.06 -22.28 -15.65
CA TYR A 24 -13.01 -21.40 -15.15
C TYR A 24 -12.69 -21.71 -13.70
N LYS A 25 -11.42 -21.55 -13.37
CA LYS A 25 -10.87 -21.76 -12.03
C LYS A 25 -10.26 -20.45 -11.58
N CYS A 26 -11.07 -19.60 -10.96
CA CYS A 26 -10.61 -18.32 -10.43
C CYS A 26 -11.38 -17.96 -9.17
N ALA A 27 -10.75 -17.19 -8.28
CA ALA A 27 -11.44 -16.59 -7.15
C ALA A 27 -10.80 -15.26 -6.79
N SER A 28 -11.65 -14.24 -6.66
CA SER A 28 -11.25 -12.93 -6.18
C SER A 28 -10.84 -13.00 -4.71
N LEU A 29 -9.96 -12.09 -4.31
CA LEU A 29 -9.41 -12.02 -2.97
C LEU A 29 -10.48 -11.89 -1.88
N HIS A 30 -11.58 -11.19 -2.15
CA HIS A 30 -12.69 -11.03 -1.20
C HIS A 30 -13.36 -12.36 -0.86
N VAL A 31 -13.55 -13.24 -1.84
CA VAL A 31 -14.14 -14.58 -1.64
C VAL A 31 -13.23 -15.42 -0.75
N ILE A 32 -11.92 -15.39 -1.03
CA ILE A 32 -10.91 -16.16 -0.30
C ILE A 32 -10.80 -15.68 1.16
N MET A 33 -10.75 -14.37 1.39
CA MET A 33 -10.63 -13.80 2.73
C MET A 33 -11.87 -14.05 3.61
N ASN A 34 -13.04 -14.23 3.00
CA ASN A 34 -14.31 -14.46 3.69
C ASN A 34 -14.86 -15.87 3.42
N TRP A 35 -14.00 -16.82 3.06
CA TRP A 35 -14.39 -18.15 2.59
C TRP A 35 -15.44 -18.84 3.48
N HIS A 36 -15.17 -18.89 4.78
CA HIS A 36 -16.05 -19.50 5.79
C HIS A 36 -17.44 -18.85 5.92
N ARG A 37 -17.63 -17.64 5.39
CA ARG A 37 -18.94 -16.95 5.37
C ARG A 37 -19.80 -17.42 4.20
N TYR A 38 -19.17 -17.83 3.11
CA TYR A 38 -19.82 -18.24 1.87
C TYR A 38 -19.88 -19.75 1.68
N PHE A 39 -18.91 -20.49 2.19
CA PHE A 39 -18.82 -21.94 2.06
C PHE A 39 -18.65 -22.61 3.43
N GLY A 40 -19.29 -23.76 3.61
CA GLY A 40 -19.17 -24.58 4.83
C GLY A 40 -18.11 -25.69 4.73
N VAL A 41 -17.30 -25.70 3.67
CA VAL A 41 -16.32 -26.74 3.37
C VAL A 41 -15.01 -26.05 2.95
N LEU A 42 -13.88 -26.52 3.49
CA LEU A 42 -12.53 -26.12 3.07
C LEU A 42 -12.08 -27.05 1.94
N ASN A 43 -11.50 -26.48 0.89
CA ASN A 43 -11.03 -27.23 -0.27
C ASN A 43 -9.86 -26.47 -0.96
N GLU A 44 -9.23 -27.09 -1.95
CA GLU A 44 -8.04 -26.55 -2.62
C GLU A 44 -8.25 -25.19 -3.31
N MET A 45 -9.50 -24.76 -3.56
CA MET A 45 -9.78 -23.45 -4.15
C MET A 45 -9.61 -22.28 -3.17
N GLU A 46 -9.49 -22.51 -1.87
CA GLU A 46 -9.23 -21.45 -0.88
C GLU A 46 -7.83 -20.82 -0.98
N SER A 47 -6.94 -21.40 -1.78
CA SER A 47 -5.58 -20.91 -2.01
C SER A 47 -5.38 -20.19 -3.34
N ILE A 48 -6.43 -20.13 -4.18
CA ILE A 48 -6.37 -19.56 -5.52
C ILE A 48 -6.86 -18.11 -5.46
N VAL A 49 -5.96 -17.15 -5.64
CA VAL A 49 -6.30 -15.73 -5.69
C VAL A 49 -5.98 -15.19 -7.08
N GLU A 50 -7.00 -14.77 -7.80
CA GLU A 50 -6.89 -14.16 -9.12
C GLU A 50 -7.81 -12.94 -9.20
N GLU A 51 -7.25 -11.74 -9.12
CA GLU A 51 -8.04 -10.49 -9.05
C GLU A 51 -8.80 -10.19 -10.32
N SER A 52 -8.29 -10.60 -11.48
CA SER A 52 -9.02 -10.51 -12.75
C SER A 52 -10.32 -11.32 -12.76
N CYS A 53 -10.58 -12.18 -11.77
CA CYS A 53 -11.81 -12.99 -11.69
C CYS A 53 -13.09 -12.15 -11.55
N VAL A 54 -12.99 -10.88 -11.10
CA VAL A 54 -14.13 -9.95 -11.10
C VAL A 54 -14.41 -9.34 -12.47
N ASN A 55 -13.49 -9.48 -13.43
CA ASN A 55 -13.67 -9.02 -14.79
C ASN A 55 -14.28 -10.15 -15.63
N ASP A 56 -15.55 -10.02 -16.00
CA ASP A 56 -16.28 -11.05 -16.74
C ASP A 56 -15.76 -11.32 -18.15
N THR A 57 -14.86 -10.47 -18.66
CA THR A 57 -14.20 -10.62 -19.97
C THR A 57 -12.79 -11.22 -19.88
N ALA A 58 -12.26 -11.41 -18.67
CA ALA A 58 -10.94 -12.00 -18.48
C ALA A 58 -10.96 -13.51 -18.79
N VAL A 59 -9.87 -13.99 -19.38
CA VAL A 59 -9.67 -15.41 -19.69
C VAL A 59 -8.92 -16.06 -18.54
N HIS A 60 -9.52 -17.09 -17.94
CA HIS A 60 -8.94 -17.81 -16.80
C HIS A 60 -8.54 -19.23 -17.15
N GLU A 61 -7.76 -19.86 -16.26
CA GLU A 61 -7.42 -21.27 -16.37
C GLU A 61 -8.69 -22.15 -16.32
N PHE A 62 -8.71 -23.21 -17.13
CA PHE A 62 -9.83 -24.16 -17.16
C PHE A 62 -9.54 -25.39 -16.30
N VAL A 63 -10.55 -25.83 -15.57
CA VAL A 63 -10.58 -27.12 -14.87
C VAL A 63 -11.67 -28.02 -15.44
N ARG A 64 -11.42 -29.33 -15.47
CA ARG A 64 -12.43 -30.34 -15.84
C ARG A 64 -13.20 -30.76 -14.59
N CYS A 65 -14.49 -30.45 -14.54
CA CYS A 65 -15.35 -30.73 -13.41
C CYS A 65 -16.23 -31.94 -13.68
N LYS A 66 -16.30 -32.85 -12.70
CA LYS A 66 -17.34 -33.88 -12.67
C LYS A 66 -18.63 -33.19 -12.19
N GLY A 67 -19.55 -32.89 -13.10
CA GLY A 67 -20.77 -32.11 -12.82
C GLY A 67 -20.74 -30.69 -13.38
N SER A 68 -21.62 -29.82 -12.87
CA SER A 68 -21.77 -28.43 -13.34
C SER A 68 -20.65 -27.52 -12.82
N CYS A 69 -20.47 -26.37 -13.45
CA CYS A 69 -19.66 -25.27 -12.92
C CYS A 69 -20.46 -24.52 -11.85
N LEU A 70 -19.75 -23.88 -10.93
CA LEU A 70 -20.29 -22.94 -9.94
C LEU A 70 -19.71 -21.55 -10.22
N THR A 71 -20.58 -20.54 -10.25
CA THR A 71 -20.19 -19.14 -10.09
C THR A 71 -20.75 -18.60 -8.78
N LEU A 72 -19.95 -17.84 -8.04
CA LEU A 72 -20.38 -17.07 -6.89
C LEU A 72 -20.14 -15.61 -7.21
N ASN A 73 -21.20 -14.81 -7.26
CA ASN A 73 -21.14 -13.36 -7.36
C ASN A 73 -21.59 -12.73 -6.05
N ILE A 74 -20.74 -11.91 -5.45
CA ILE A 74 -21.01 -11.22 -4.20
C ILE A 74 -21.14 -9.75 -4.50
N THR A 75 -22.30 -9.19 -4.24
CA THR A 75 -22.54 -7.75 -4.34
C THR A 75 -22.74 -7.13 -2.96
N GLY A 76 -22.25 -5.91 -2.79
CA GLY A 76 -22.55 -5.08 -1.62
C GLY A 76 -23.25 -3.80 -2.07
N THR A 77 -23.72 -3.02 -1.10
CA THR A 77 -24.34 -1.71 -1.35
C THR A 77 -23.58 -0.65 -0.56
N THR A 78 -23.26 0.47 -1.20
CA THR A 78 -22.71 1.65 -0.51
C THR A 78 -23.77 2.30 0.40
N LYS A 79 -23.38 3.19 1.32
CA LYS A 79 -24.38 3.94 2.11
C LYS A 79 -25.27 4.84 1.27
N SER A 80 -24.76 5.27 0.11
CA SER A 80 -25.50 5.99 -0.93
C SER A 80 -26.44 5.11 -1.77
N GLY A 81 -26.52 3.80 -1.49
CA GLY A 81 -27.43 2.88 -2.15
C GLY A 81 -26.91 2.25 -3.45
N ASN A 82 -25.66 2.51 -3.84
CA ASN A 82 -25.11 2.02 -5.11
C ASN A 82 -24.59 0.57 -4.96
N PRO A 83 -24.98 -0.35 -5.85
CA PRO A 83 -24.48 -1.72 -5.82
C PRO A 83 -23.04 -1.79 -6.36
N TYR A 84 -22.22 -2.66 -5.76
CA TYR A 84 -20.88 -2.95 -6.24
C TYR A 84 -20.56 -4.44 -6.15
N VAL A 85 -19.62 -4.92 -6.97
CA VAL A 85 -19.18 -6.33 -6.95
C VAL A 85 -18.05 -6.47 -5.94
N ALA A 86 -18.37 -7.02 -4.77
CA ALA A 86 -17.40 -7.25 -3.71
C ALA A 86 -16.47 -8.43 -4.03
N GLY A 87 -16.94 -9.44 -4.75
CA GLY A 87 -16.09 -10.56 -5.16
C GLY A 87 -16.78 -11.59 -6.05
N VAL A 88 -15.98 -12.25 -6.89
CA VAL A 88 -16.40 -13.32 -7.80
C VAL A 88 -15.56 -14.58 -7.57
N LEU A 89 -16.16 -15.76 -7.71
CA LEU A 89 -15.48 -17.05 -7.80
C LEU A 89 -16.10 -17.91 -8.89
N ARG A 90 -15.27 -18.67 -9.60
CA ARG A 90 -15.67 -19.64 -10.63
C ARG A 90 -14.92 -20.95 -10.40
N GLY A 91 -15.62 -22.08 -10.44
CA GLY A 91 -14.99 -23.39 -10.25
C GLY A 91 -15.92 -24.59 -10.40
N CYS A 92 -15.45 -25.76 -9.96
CA CYS A 92 -16.26 -26.98 -9.97
C CYS A 92 -17.26 -26.99 -8.83
N GLU A 93 -18.54 -27.17 -9.13
CA GLU A 93 -19.60 -27.26 -8.11
C GLU A 93 -19.29 -28.32 -7.04
N THR A 94 -18.82 -29.49 -7.48
CA THR A 94 -18.56 -30.64 -6.62
C THR A 94 -17.46 -30.41 -5.58
N HIS A 95 -16.69 -29.33 -5.69
CA HIS A 95 -15.76 -28.91 -4.63
C HIS A 95 -16.50 -28.28 -3.45
N PHE A 96 -17.72 -27.78 -3.65
CA PHE A 96 -18.46 -26.95 -2.69
C PHE A 96 -19.78 -27.58 -2.24
N TRP A 97 -20.43 -28.36 -3.10
CA TRP A 97 -21.69 -29.06 -2.82
C TRP A 97 -21.53 -30.57 -2.86
N ARG A 98 -22.05 -31.25 -1.84
CA ARG A 98 -22.04 -32.73 -1.74
C ARG A 98 -22.97 -33.41 -2.73
N LYS A 99 -24.05 -32.73 -3.14
CA LYS A 99 -25.03 -33.21 -4.12
C LYS A 99 -24.95 -32.29 -5.34
N ALA A 100 -24.62 -32.87 -6.49
CA ALA A 100 -24.53 -32.12 -7.74
C ALA A 100 -25.92 -31.70 -8.23
N HIS A 101 -26.04 -30.46 -8.70
CA HIS A 101 -27.22 -29.94 -9.37
C HIS A 101 -27.24 -30.46 -10.81
N ASN A 102 -28.36 -31.05 -11.20
CA ASN A 102 -28.55 -31.58 -12.53
C ASN A 102 -29.12 -30.49 -13.45
N VAL A 103 -28.25 -29.56 -13.84
CA VAL A 103 -28.61 -28.43 -14.72
C VAL A 103 -28.44 -28.87 -16.18
N SER A 104 -29.47 -28.65 -16.99
CA SER A 104 -29.46 -28.93 -18.43
C SER A 104 -28.42 -28.05 -19.15
N GLU A 105 -27.96 -28.50 -20.31
CA GLU A 105 -27.07 -27.69 -21.16
C GLU A 105 -27.81 -26.44 -21.66
N GLY A 106 -27.31 -25.25 -21.31
CA GLY A 106 -27.92 -23.96 -21.66
C GLY A 106 -28.79 -23.32 -20.56
N GLU A 107 -28.99 -24.00 -19.43
CA GLU A 107 -29.75 -23.47 -18.28
C GLU A 107 -28.81 -23.03 -17.14
N LYS A 108 -29.29 -22.11 -16.29
CA LYS A 108 -28.64 -21.72 -15.04
C LYS A 108 -29.63 -21.81 -13.88
N GLU A 109 -29.20 -22.37 -12.76
CA GLU A 109 -29.95 -22.39 -11.51
C GLU A 109 -29.17 -21.55 -10.49
N CYS A 110 -29.80 -20.53 -9.88
CA CYS A 110 -29.13 -19.63 -8.95
C CYS A 110 -29.79 -19.63 -7.57
N LEU A 111 -28.96 -19.61 -6.52
CA LEU A 111 -29.36 -19.49 -5.13
C LEU A 111 -28.81 -18.19 -4.56
N VAL A 112 -29.67 -17.33 -4.03
CA VAL A 112 -29.26 -16.07 -3.40
C VAL A 112 -29.27 -16.22 -1.88
N ARG A 113 -28.22 -15.72 -1.22
CA ARG A 113 -28.12 -15.67 0.24
C ARG A 113 -27.60 -14.30 0.67
N ASN A 114 -28.32 -13.65 1.57
CA ASN A 114 -27.86 -12.43 2.21
C ASN A 114 -26.89 -12.76 3.34
N LYS A 115 -25.85 -11.96 3.48
CA LYS A 115 -24.76 -12.12 4.43
C LYS A 115 -24.45 -10.78 5.06
N GLU A 116 -24.36 -10.76 6.37
CA GLU A 116 -23.96 -9.56 7.10
C GLU A 116 -22.67 -9.85 7.85
N TYR A 117 -21.67 -9.00 7.66
CA TYR A 117 -20.46 -9.04 8.46
C TYR A 117 -19.73 -7.69 8.36
N ARG A 118 -19.01 -7.33 9.43
CA ARG A 118 -18.29 -6.05 9.54
C ARG A 118 -19.21 -4.82 9.33
N GLY A 119 -20.48 -4.93 9.77
CA GLY A 119 -21.47 -3.86 9.66
C GLY A 119 -21.89 -3.52 8.22
N ARG A 120 -21.69 -4.43 7.27
CA ARG A 120 -22.12 -4.29 5.87
C ARG A 120 -22.94 -5.50 5.44
N GLU A 121 -23.97 -5.25 4.65
CA GLU A 121 -24.80 -6.28 4.01
C GLU A 121 -24.23 -6.63 2.62
N TYR A 122 -24.21 -7.93 2.34
CA TYR A 122 -23.76 -8.50 1.09
C TYR A 122 -24.80 -9.49 0.57
N THR A 123 -25.02 -9.48 -0.74
CA THR A 123 -25.83 -10.47 -1.44
C THR A 123 -24.90 -11.44 -2.15
N ALA A 124 -24.95 -12.72 -1.78
CA ALA A 124 -24.18 -13.77 -2.42
C ALA A 124 -25.09 -14.61 -3.32
N GLU A 125 -24.89 -14.52 -4.63
CA GLU A 125 -25.58 -15.31 -5.65
C GLU A 125 -24.69 -16.47 -6.11
N TYR A 126 -25.15 -17.70 -5.90
CA TYR A 126 -24.47 -18.93 -6.30
C TYR A 126 -25.21 -19.52 -7.50
N CYS A 127 -24.60 -19.50 -8.69
CA CYS A 127 -25.20 -20.07 -9.89
C CYS A 127 -24.51 -21.35 -10.34
N PHE A 128 -25.30 -22.35 -10.70
CA PHE A 128 -24.88 -23.62 -11.27
C PHE A 128 -25.22 -23.64 -12.75
N CYS A 129 -24.23 -23.84 -13.62
CA CYS A 129 -24.41 -23.87 -15.06
C CYS A 129 -23.32 -24.68 -15.78
N ARG A 130 -23.49 -24.92 -17.07
CA ARG A 130 -22.51 -25.64 -17.92
C ARG A 130 -21.96 -24.75 -19.03
N GLY A 131 -20.68 -24.96 -19.37
CA GLY A 131 -20.03 -24.32 -20.51
C GLY A 131 -19.94 -22.79 -20.41
N ASN A 132 -20.28 -22.09 -21.51
CA ASN A 132 -20.05 -20.65 -21.63
C ASN A 132 -20.93 -19.81 -20.69
N HIS A 133 -22.06 -20.34 -20.23
CA HIS A 133 -22.93 -19.63 -19.29
C HIS A 133 -22.26 -19.36 -17.94
N CYS A 134 -21.34 -20.23 -17.53
CA CYS A 134 -20.58 -20.09 -16.29
C CYS A 134 -19.20 -19.45 -16.50
N ASN A 135 -18.67 -19.50 -17.72
CA ASN A 135 -17.33 -19.00 -18.04
C ASN A 135 -17.34 -17.61 -18.71
N GLY A 136 -18.50 -17.04 -19.02
CA GLY A 136 -18.57 -15.78 -19.78
C GLY A 136 -18.38 -16.00 -21.29
N PRO A 137 -18.41 -14.92 -22.09
CA PRO A 137 -18.41 -15.00 -23.54
C PRO A 137 -17.11 -15.62 -24.08
N LYS A 138 -17.21 -16.47 -25.11
CA LYS A 138 -16.04 -17.13 -25.72
C LYS A 138 -15.12 -16.08 -26.38
N PRO A 139 -13.78 -16.24 -26.38
CA PRO A 139 -12.85 -15.36 -27.10
C PRO A 139 -13.21 -15.10 -28.57
N GLU A 140 -13.92 -16.06 -29.17
CA GLU A 140 -14.28 -16.07 -30.58
C GLU A 140 -15.67 -15.46 -30.86
N SER A 141 -16.45 -15.25 -29.80
CA SER A 141 -17.84 -14.77 -29.86
C SER A 141 -17.93 -13.30 -30.25
N PRO A 142 -19.03 -12.88 -30.93
CA PRO A 142 -19.30 -11.49 -31.20
C PRO A 142 -19.37 -10.64 -29.93
N GLU A 143 -19.87 -11.18 -28.81
CA GLU A 143 -19.93 -10.44 -27.53
C GLU A 143 -18.55 -10.16 -26.96
N PHE A 144 -17.63 -11.14 -27.01
CA PHE A 144 -16.23 -10.94 -26.60
C PHE A 144 -15.49 -9.97 -27.53
N LYS A 145 -15.69 -10.10 -28.85
CA LYS A 145 -15.07 -9.20 -29.83
C LYS A 145 -15.63 -7.78 -29.74
N ALA A 146 -16.91 -7.60 -29.44
CA ALA A 146 -17.49 -6.28 -29.20
C ALA A 146 -16.90 -5.63 -27.93
N ALA A 147 -16.70 -6.40 -26.85
CA ALA A 147 -16.07 -5.91 -25.63
C ALA A 147 -14.55 -5.62 -25.78
N HIS A 148 -13.86 -6.27 -26.71
CA HIS A 148 -12.41 -6.09 -26.95
C HIS A 148 -12.05 -5.15 -28.12
N TYR A 149 -12.92 -4.97 -29.11
CA TYR A 149 -12.66 -4.18 -30.33
C TYR A 149 -13.60 -3.00 -30.58
N CYS A 150 -14.63 -2.79 -29.76
CA CYS A 150 -15.33 -1.51 -29.73
C CYS A 150 -14.83 -0.68 -28.54
N LEU A 151 -13.94 0.28 -28.80
CA LEU A 151 -14.06 1.55 -28.09
C LEU A 151 -15.43 2.10 -28.48
N PRO A 152 -16.40 2.21 -27.56
CA PRO A 152 -17.56 3.04 -27.84
C PRO A 152 -17.01 4.45 -28.03
N ALA A 153 -17.43 5.12 -29.11
CA ALA A 153 -17.38 6.57 -29.12
C ALA A 153 -17.98 7.04 -27.80
N MET A 154 -17.14 7.62 -26.95
CA MET A 154 -17.55 8.05 -25.61
C MET A 154 -18.69 9.05 -25.78
N ALA A 155 -19.91 8.62 -25.45
CA ALA A 155 -20.84 9.53 -24.83
C ALA A 155 -20.15 9.97 -23.54
N SER A 156 -19.77 11.24 -23.48
CA SER A 156 -19.10 11.84 -22.33
C SER A 156 -20.07 11.91 -21.15
N GLU A 157 -20.22 10.82 -20.40
CA GLU A 157 -20.55 10.96 -19.00
C GLU A 157 -19.30 11.54 -18.34
N GLN A 158 -19.41 12.81 -17.97
CA GLN A 158 -18.37 13.56 -17.30
C GLN A 158 -18.07 12.85 -15.98
N ILE A 159 -16.95 12.13 -15.92
CA ILE A 159 -16.52 11.41 -14.71
C ILE A 159 -16.45 12.43 -13.57
N ASN A 160 -17.32 12.27 -12.58
CA ASN A 160 -17.32 13.13 -11.41
C ASN A 160 -16.22 12.65 -10.45
N TYR A 161 -15.01 13.19 -10.67
CA TYR A 161 -13.81 12.84 -9.92
C TYR A 161 -13.96 13.03 -8.41
N GLU A 162 -14.63 14.10 -7.98
CA GLU A 162 -14.89 14.39 -6.57
C GLU A 162 -15.76 13.30 -5.93
N LYS A 163 -16.81 12.87 -6.64
CA LYS A 163 -17.69 11.79 -6.17
C LYS A 163 -16.96 10.45 -6.08
N VAL A 164 -16.19 10.08 -7.11
CA VAL A 164 -15.45 8.81 -7.12
C VAL A 164 -14.38 8.77 -6.03
N MET A 165 -13.70 9.89 -5.78
CA MET A 165 -12.77 10.04 -4.66
C MET A 165 -13.49 9.88 -3.32
N ALA A 166 -14.59 10.61 -3.09
CA ALA A 166 -15.36 10.53 -1.85
C ALA A 166 -15.88 9.09 -1.60
N ASP A 167 -16.39 8.43 -2.64
CA ASP A 167 -16.85 7.04 -2.56
C ASP A 167 -15.69 6.09 -2.23
N PHE A 168 -14.49 6.30 -2.79
CA PHE A 168 -13.31 5.50 -2.44
C PHE A 168 -12.93 5.71 -0.97
N VAL A 169 -12.75 6.96 -0.55
CA VAL A 169 -12.42 7.37 0.85
C VAL A 169 -13.35 6.67 1.83
N GLU A 170 -14.65 6.69 1.54
CA GLU A 170 -15.67 6.03 2.35
C GLU A 170 -15.51 4.50 2.35
N VAL A 171 -15.32 3.90 1.18
CA VAL A 171 -15.24 2.43 1.04
C VAL A 171 -14.02 1.86 1.75
N THR A 172 -12.88 2.54 1.66
CA THR A 172 -11.57 2.12 2.18
C THR A 172 -11.26 2.64 3.59
N ASN A 173 -12.03 3.61 4.08
CA ASN A 173 -11.77 4.35 5.33
C ASN A 173 -10.37 5.00 5.31
N THR A 174 -10.07 5.70 4.21
CA THR A 174 -8.81 6.44 4.00
C THR A 174 -9.08 7.91 3.73
N ASP A 175 -8.07 8.67 3.34
CA ASP A 175 -8.20 10.06 2.89
C ASP A 175 -8.25 10.18 1.35
N GLU A 176 -8.55 11.39 0.87
CA GLU A 176 -8.66 11.71 -0.56
C GLU A 176 -7.34 11.51 -1.31
N ALA A 177 -6.19 11.62 -0.64
CA ALA A 177 -4.89 11.39 -1.26
C ALA A 177 -4.67 9.90 -1.57
N CYS A 178 -5.06 9.03 -0.64
CA CYS A 178 -5.07 7.58 -0.85
C CYS A 178 -6.07 7.18 -1.95
N ALA A 179 -7.24 7.82 -1.99
CA ALA A 179 -8.21 7.63 -3.07
C ALA A 179 -7.62 8.00 -4.42
N HIS A 180 -7.05 9.20 -4.53
CA HIS A 180 -6.40 9.65 -5.75
C HIS A 180 -5.27 8.71 -6.19
N PHE A 181 -4.48 8.17 -5.24
CA PHE A 181 -3.39 7.24 -5.53
C PHE A 181 -3.84 5.99 -6.27
N PHE A 182 -4.91 5.32 -5.81
CA PHE A 182 -5.41 4.09 -6.44
C PHE A 182 -6.34 4.35 -7.63
N LEU A 183 -7.11 5.44 -7.62
CA LEU A 183 -8.06 5.76 -8.68
C LEU A 183 -7.38 6.27 -9.96
N GLN A 184 -6.29 7.04 -9.84
CA GLN A 184 -5.58 7.57 -11.01
C GLN A 184 -4.94 6.46 -11.89
N ASP A 185 -4.63 5.31 -11.29
CA ASP A 185 -4.01 4.16 -11.98
C ASP A 185 -5.04 3.17 -12.54
N THR A 186 -6.32 3.43 -12.28
CA THR A 186 -7.45 2.58 -12.67
C THR A 186 -8.45 3.35 -13.52
N ASN A 187 -7.99 4.39 -14.23
CA ASN A 187 -8.84 5.28 -15.04
C ASN A 187 -10.04 5.84 -14.27
N TRP A 188 -9.88 6.08 -12.97
CA TRP A 188 -10.94 6.52 -12.06
C TRP A 188 -12.12 5.57 -11.97
N ASN A 189 -11.87 4.28 -12.20
CA ASN A 189 -12.83 3.22 -11.93
C ASN A 189 -12.79 2.86 -10.44
N LEU A 190 -13.86 3.20 -9.71
CA LEU A 190 -13.99 2.93 -8.27
C LEU A 190 -13.75 1.46 -7.92
N GLN A 191 -14.28 0.52 -8.72
CA GLN A 191 -14.16 -0.91 -8.44
C GLN A 191 -12.71 -1.37 -8.52
N GLU A 192 -12.02 -1.00 -9.60
CA GLU A 192 -10.63 -1.37 -9.83
C GLU A 192 -9.72 -0.70 -8.79
N GLY A 193 -9.95 0.57 -8.47
CA GLY A 193 -9.19 1.28 -7.44
C GLY A 193 -9.34 0.65 -6.05
N VAL A 194 -10.57 0.37 -5.64
CA VAL A 194 -10.86 -0.28 -4.35
C VAL A 194 -10.28 -1.69 -4.30
N ALA A 195 -10.37 -2.46 -5.40
CA ALA A 195 -9.76 -3.78 -5.51
C ALA A 195 -8.24 -3.70 -5.37
N ALA A 196 -7.59 -2.76 -6.05
CA ALA A 196 -6.15 -2.51 -5.94
C ALA A 196 -5.74 -2.10 -4.51
N TYR A 197 -6.53 -1.26 -3.84
CA TYR A 197 -6.31 -0.89 -2.44
C TYR A 197 -6.39 -2.08 -1.49
N PHE A 198 -7.47 -2.87 -1.57
CA PHE A 198 -7.63 -4.01 -0.65
C PHE A 198 -6.67 -5.16 -0.98
N SER A 199 -6.27 -5.34 -2.24
CA SER A 199 -5.16 -6.21 -2.62
C SER A 199 -3.87 -5.81 -1.90
N THR A 200 -3.59 -4.51 -1.94
CA THR A 200 -2.42 -3.88 -1.32
C THR A 200 -2.46 -3.98 0.21
N LEU A 201 -3.61 -3.73 0.84
CA LEU A 201 -3.82 -3.92 2.28
C LEU A 201 -3.64 -5.39 2.71
N ASN A 202 -4.17 -6.34 1.94
CA ASN A 202 -4.18 -7.75 2.32
C ASN A 202 -2.84 -8.45 2.09
N ALA A 203 -1.99 -7.93 1.20
CA ALA A 203 -0.56 -8.27 1.16
C ALA A 203 0.18 -7.90 2.48
N VAL A 204 -0.38 -6.95 3.24
CA VAL A 204 0.14 -6.44 4.53
C VAL A 204 -0.70 -6.92 5.74
N GLY A 205 -1.80 -7.64 5.51
CA GLY A 205 -2.68 -8.24 6.52
C GLY A 205 -3.70 -7.26 7.17
N PRO A 206 -4.88 -7.75 7.63
CA PRO A 206 -5.90 -6.90 8.24
C PRO A 206 -5.53 -6.46 9.67
N VAL A 207 -5.96 -5.24 10.02
CA VAL A 207 -5.96 -4.69 11.38
C VAL A 207 -7.14 -5.30 12.14
N ILE A 208 -6.89 -6.01 13.24
CA ILE A 208 -7.88 -6.23 14.29
C ILE A 208 -7.52 -5.22 15.38
N GLU A 209 -8.26 -4.12 15.45
CA GLU A 209 -8.27 -3.28 16.64
C GLU A 209 -8.87 -4.12 17.78
N ARG A 210 -8.01 -4.61 18.67
CA ARG A 210 -8.48 -4.97 20.01
C ARG A 210 -8.53 -3.68 20.80
N GLN A 211 -9.75 -3.16 20.97
CA GLN A 211 -10.06 -2.24 22.04
C GLN A 211 -9.67 -2.92 23.36
N GLU A 212 -8.62 -2.43 24.01
CA GLU A 212 -8.38 -2.71 25.42
C GLU A 212 -9.04 -1.61 26.24
N ASN A 213 -9.93 -2.08 27.11
CA ASN A 213 -10.79 -1.33 28.02
C ASN A 213 -10.04 -0.27 28.84
N ARG A 214 -10.60 0.94 28.88
CA ARG A 214 -10.50 1.82 30.05
C ARG A 214 -11.90 1.98 30.65
N HIS A 215 -12.09 1.43 31.84
CA HIS A 215 -13.13 1.85 32.78
C HIS A 215 -12.73 3.23 33.35
N GLU A 216 -13.65 4.19 33.41
CA GLU A 216 -14.23 4.70 34.67
C GLU A 216 -15.23 5.84 34.41
N ASP A 217 -16.42 5.64 34.99
CA ASP A 217 -17.30 6.57 35.70
C ASP A 217 -17.26 8.09 35.38
N SER A 218 -18.39 8.64 34.92
CA SER A 218 -19.23 9.59 35.70
C SER A 218 -20.20 10.42 34.82
N GLN A 219 -21.49 10.26 35.17
CA GLN A 219 -22.55 11.27 35.21
C GLN A 219 -22.77 12.25 34.03
N GLY A 220 -23.72 11.85 33.15
CA GLY A 220 -24.98 12.56 32.88
C GLY A 220 -24.99 14.06 32.57
N LYS A 221 -25.34 14.39 31.31
CA LYS A 221 -26.43 15.35 31.02
C LYS A 221 -26.91 15.24 29.56
N ILE A 222 -28.22 15.04 29.43
CA ILE A 222 -29.02 15.15 28.20
C ILE A 222 -29.32 16.63 27.97
N ILE A 223 -29.10 17.16 26.77
CA ILE A 223 -29.92 18.23 26.16
C ILE A 223 -29.98 18.02 24.65
N ASP A 224 -31.21 17.87 24.17
CA ASP A 224 -31.70 17.87 22.79
C ASP A 224 -32.14 19.30 22.42
N LEU A 225 -32.19 19.65 21.11
CA LEU A 225 -33.16 20.57 20.46
C LEU A 225 -32.65 21.23 19.16
N VAL A 226 -33.09 20.61 18.07
CA VAL A 226 -33.59 21.08 16.75
C VAL A 226 -33.73 22.58 16.41
N SER A 227 -33.58 22.83 15.09
CA SER A 227 -34.28 23.82 14.22
C SER A 227 -33.71 25.25 14.17
N SER A 228 -33.73 26.02 13.08
CA SER A 228 -33.92 25.87 11.62
C SER A 228 -33.75 27.30 11.05
N GLU A 229 -33.47 27.41 9.75
CA GLU A 229 -34.00 28.40 8.78
C GLU A 229 -32.96 28.97 7.80
N GLU A 230 -33.41 28.95 6.55
CA GLU A 230 -32.78 29.31 5.29
C GLU A 230 -32.84 30.83 5.06
N GLU A 231 -32.02 31.37 4.15
CA GLU A 231 -32.51 32.26 3.09
C GLU A 231 -31.45 32.50 1.99
N GLU A 232 -31.98 32.69 0.78
CA GLU A 232 -31.36 32.56 -0.55
C GLU A 232 -30.60 33.80 -1.09
N GLU A 233 -29.68 33.48 -2.00
CA GLU A 233 -29.23 34.18 -3.23
C GLU A 233 -29.00 35.71 -3.32
N ALA A 234 -27.80 36.05 -3.82
CA ALA A 234 -27.65 36.91 -5.01
C ALA A 234 -26.25 36.78 -5.63
N GLY A 235 -26.15 36.29 -6.88
CA GLY A 235 -24.99 36.53 -7.76
C GLY A 235 -25.00 37.98 -8.30
N PRO A 236 -23.85 38.52 -8.74
CA PRO A 236 -23.45 38.27 -10.13
C PRO A 236 -21.94 38.21 -10.44
N SER A 237 -21.62 37.32 -11.39
CA SER A 237 -20.73 37.53 -12.55
C SER A 237 -19.18 37.61 -12.40
N PRO A 238 -18.43 37.24 -13.47
CA PRO A 238 -17.17 36.51 -13.37
C PRO A 238 -15.94 37.43 -13.38
N SER A 239 -15.28 37.57 -12.23
CA SER A 239 -13.95 38.18 -12.17
C SER A 239 -12.86 37.11 -12.29
N LYS A 240 -12.23 37.10 -13.47
CA LYS A 240 -10.84 36.72 -13.74
C LYS A 240 -10.13 35.96 -12.61
N ARG A 241 -9.99 34.63 -12.77
CA ARG A 241 -9.03 33.81 -12.01
C ARG A 241 -7.66 34.46 -12.08
N ALA A 242 -7.28 35.16 -11.02
CA ALA A 242 -5.90 35.52 -10.74
C ALA A 242 -5.15 34.21 -10.48
N ARG A 243 -4.38 33.75 -11.48
CA ARG A 243 -3.39 32.70 -11.29
C ARG A 243 -2.21 33.30 -10.55
N GLY A 244 -2.11 32.95 -9.28
CA GLY A 244 -0.97 33.22 -8.42
C GLY A 244 -1.34 32.73 -7.02
N ALA A 245 -1.22 31.43 -6.77
CA ALA A 245 -1.20 30.96 -5.39
C ALA A 245 -0.04 31.68 -4.72
N GLN A 246 -0.36 32.58 -3.79
CA GLN A 246 0.63 33.40 -3.12
C GLN A 246 1.44 32.46 -2.21
N CYS A 247 2.74 32.32 -2.49
CA CYS A 247 3.64 31.52 -1.65
C CYS A 247 3.80 32.23 -0.30
N ASP A 248 3.10 31.73 0.71
CA ASP A 248 3.19 32.20 2.08
C ASP A 248 3.87 31.12 2.95
N PRO A 249 5.13 31.34 3.40
CA PRO A 249 5.83 30.38 4.26
C PRO A 249 5.08 30.03 5.55
N SER A 250 4.22 30.91 6.04
CA SER A 250 3.43 30.72 7.26
C SER A 250 2.23 29.77 7.07
N SER A 251 1.87 29.50 5.80
CA SER A 251 0.86 28.50 5.43
C SER A 251 1.32 27.06 5.69
N VAL A 252 2.64 26.81 5.74
CA VAL A 252 3.21 25.51 6.06
C VAL A 252 3.24 25.32 7.58
N LYS A 253 2.21 24.64 8.09
CA LYS A 253 2.07 24.33 9.52
C LYS A 253 2.89 23.11 9.95
N GLU A 254 3.10 22.18 9.04
CA GLU A 254 3.79 20.92 9.32
C GLU A 254 4.58 20.36 8.13
N LEU A 255 5.53 19.47 8.44
CA LEU A 255 6.33 18.70 7.48
C LEU A 255 6.51 17.27 8.00
N GLY A 256 5.94 16.31 7.31
CA GLY A 256 6.10 14.88 7.53
C GLY A 256 7.38 14.34 6.88
N VAL A 257 8.20 13.68 7.68
CA VAL A 257 9.46 13.06 7.25
C VAL A 257 9.48 11.61 7.69
N VAL A 258 9.73 10.71 6.74
CA VAL A 258 9.96 9.27 7.02
C VAL A 258 11.40 8.93 6.69
N SER A 259 12.07 8.19 7.57
CA SER A 259 13.41 7.64 7.33
C SER A 259 13.38 6.13 7.50
N TRP A 260 13.97 5.38 6.56
CA TRP A 260 13.96 3.93 6.61
C TRP A 260 15.13 3.29 5.84
N ASN A 261 15.98 2.54 6.55
CA ASN A 261 16.83 1.53 5.92
C ASN A 261 15.93 0.36 5.48
N ILE A 262 15.82 0.14 4.17
CA ILE A 262 14.91 -0.86 3.60
C ILE A 262 15.56 -2.23 3.38
N ASP A 263 16.82 -2.41 3.78
CA ASP A 263 17.58 -3.65 3.62
C ASP A 263 17.48 -4.20 2.19
N GLY A 264 17.68 -3.34 1.18
CA GLY A 264 17.50 -3.73 -0.22
C GLY A 264 18.50 -4.81 -0.68
N THR A 265 19.56 -5.04 0.10
CA THR A 265 20.57 -6.07 -0.14
C THR A 265 20.02 -7.50 0.06
N GLU A 266 18.93 -7.67 0.80
CA GLU A 266 18.19 -8.94 0.90
C GLU A 266 17.31 -9.16 -0.36
N MET A 267 17.96 -9.58 -1.44
CA MET A 267 17.39 -9.68 -2.79
C MET A 267 16.32 -10.77 -2.92
N ALA A 268 16.39 -11.87 -2.15
CA ALA A 268 15.53 -13.03 -2.36
C ALA A 268 14.05 -12.73 -2.11
N THR A 269 13.77 -11.77 -1.22
CA THR A 269 12.41 -11.38 -0.82
C THR A 269 12.06 -9.94 -1.18
N LEU A 270 12.94 -9.25 -1.90
CA LEU A 270 12.89 -7.81 -2.15
C LEU A 270 11.53 -7.35 -2.69
N ASN A 271 11.01 -7.96 -3.74
CA ASN A 271 9.76 -7.51 -4.37
C ASN A 271 8.57 -7.48 -3.41
N THR A 272 8.42 -8.50 -2.57
CA THR A 272 7.31 -8.59 -1.60
C THR A 272 7.52 -7.64 -0.43
N ARG A 273 8.78 -7.49 0.05
CA ARG A 273 9.12 -6.50 1.07
C ARG A 273 8.88 -5.07 0.58
N MET A 274 9.26 -4.75 -0.66
CA MET A 274 9.05 -3.43 -1.26
C MET A 274 7.57 -3.09 -1.43
N LYS A 275 6.70 -4.06 -1.74
CA LYS A 275 5.24 -3.84 -1.70
C LYS A 275 4.79 -3.40 -0.30
N ALA A 276 5.25 -4.09 0.75
CA ALA A 276 4.90 -3.72 2.12
C ALA A 276 5.46 -2.35 2.52
N VAL A 277 6.69 -2.01 2.09
CA VAL A 277 7.29 -0.67 2.26
C VAL A 277 6.40 0.40 1.63
N LEU A 278 5.98 0.23 0.37
CA LEU A 278 5.08 1.16 -0.31
C LEU A 278 3.74 1.32 0.41
N CYS A 279 3.15 0.23 0.90
CA CYS A 279 1.89 0.30 1.66
C CYS A 279 2.02 1.17 2.91
N ILE A 280 3.14 1.03 3.62
CA ILE A 280 3.40 1.79 4.84
C ILE A 280 3.64 3.26 4.48
N ILE A 281 4.45 3.55 3.47
CA ILE A 281 4.68 4.91 2.98
C ILE A 281 3.36 5.56 2.56
N ALA A 282 2.52 4.88 1.78
CA ALA A 282 1.23 5.40 1.33
C ALA A 282 0.27 5.72 2.50
N ARG A 283 0.29 4.93 3.57
CA ARG A 283 -0.50 5.20 4.79
C ARG A 283 0.03 6.37 5.60
N LEU A 284 1.35 6.55 5.62
CA LEU A 284 1.99 7.66 6.34
C LEU A 284 1.88 8.98 5.57
N ASN A 285 1.74 8.89 4.24
CA ASN A 285 1.67 10.00 3.29
C ASN A 285 2.63 11.16 3.63
N PRO A 286 3.93 10.91 3.78
CA PRO A 286 4.89 11.95 4.17
C PRO A 286 5.25 12.84 2.98
N GLU A 287 5.64 14.07 3.27
CA GLU A 287 6.16 15.00 2.26
C GLU A 287 7.60 14.64 1.84
N VAL A 288 8.39 14.07 2.76
CA VAL A 288 9.80 13.71 2.55
C VAL A 288 10.06 12.28 3.03
N ILE A 289 10.74 11.47 2.21
CA ILE A 289 11.15 10.11 2.54
C ILE A 289 12.65 9.95 2.31
N LEU A 290 13.36 9.45 3.32
CA LEU A 290 14.80 9.23 3.34
C LEU A 290 15.07 7.72 3.41
N LEU A 291 15.49 7.11 2.29
CA LEU A 291 15.76 5.68 2.23
C LEU A 291 17.26 5.39 2.23
N GLN A 292 17.64 4.29 2.89
CA GLN A 292 19.00 3.74 2.89
C GLN A 292 18.96 2.27 2.43
N GLU A 293 20.10 1.76 1.95
CA GLU A 293 20.22 0.43 1.33
C GLU A 293 19.26 0.21 0.15
N VAL A 294 19.05 1.25 -0.66
CA VAL A 294 18.31 1.13 -1.91
C VAL A 294 19.22 0.47 -2.93
N VAL A 295 18.72 -0.55 -3.62
CA VAL A 295 19.39 -1.21 -4.76
C VAL A 295 18.71 -0.81 -6.07
N PRO A 296 19.36 -0.95 -7.25
CA PRO A 296 18.78 -0.55 -8.53
C PRO A 296 17.37 -1.12 -8.79
N GLN A 297 17.13 -2.39 -8.44
CA GLN A 297 15.81 -3.02 -8.58
C GLN A 297 14.75 -2.35 -7.69
N ALA A 298 15.10 -1.97 -6.45
CA ALA A 298 14.20 -1.27 -5.55
C ALA A 298 13.92 0.16 -6.04
N LEU A 299 14.93 0.85 -6.60
CA LEU A 299 14.76 2.18 -7.18
C LEU A 299 13.76 2.17 -8.35
N LEU A 300 13.90 1.24 -9.30
CA LEU A 300 12.94 1.09 -10.41
C LEU A 300 11.52 0.85 -9.90
N PHE A 301 11.38 0.00 -8.88
CA PHE A 301 10.09 -0.27 -8.25
C PHE A 301 9.50 0.98 -7.59
N LEU A 302 10.29 1.76 -6.85
CA LEU A 302 9.87 3.03 -6.26
C LEU A 302 9.48 4.06 -7.32
N GLN A 303 10.25 4.18 -8.41
CA GLN A 303 9.97 5.10 -9.51
C GLN A 303 8.65 4.78 -10.22
N GLN A 304 8.38 3.50 -10.47
CA GLN A 304 7.14 3.06 -11.12
C GLN A 304 5.90 3.39 -10.28
N ASN A 305 5.99 3.23 -8.95
CA ASN A 305 4.82 3.35 -8.08
C ASN A 305 4.65 4.74 -7.43
N LEU A 306 5.74 5.47 -7.16
CA LEU A 306 5.70 6.78 -6.50
C LEU A 306 6.00 7.95 -7.44
N GLY A 307 6.61 7.70 -8.60
CA GLY A 307 7.12 8.76 -9.49
C GLY A 307 6.06 9.72 -10.04
N LYS A 308 4.77 9.37 -9.98
CA LYS A 308 3.67 10.29 -10.32
C LYS A 308 3.49 11.40 -9.27
N MET A 309 3.65 11.08 -7.99
CA MET A 309 3.40 11.99 -6.85
C MET A 309 4.68 12.57 -6.25
N TYR A 310 5.80 11.86 -6.40
CA TYR A 310 7.07 12.22 -5.80
C TYR A 310 8.16 12.40 -6.86
N ASN A 311 9.10 13.28 -6.54
CA ASN A 311 10.42 13.35 -7.16
C ASN A 311 11.35 12.40 -6.41
N ILE A 312 12.08 11.54 -7.12
CA ILE A 312 12.98 10.54 -6.53
C ILE A 312 14.40 10.83 -6.98
N MET A 313 15.29 11.10 -6.03
CA MET A 313 16.69 11.39 -6.27
C MET A 313 17.57 10.29 -5.70
N GLU A 314 18.50 9.80 -6.50
CA GLU A 314 19.49 8.81 -6.11
C GLU A 314 20.73 9.49 -5.51
N GLY A 315 21.23 8.94 -4.40
CA GLY A 315 22.46 9.33 -3.72
C GLY A 315 23.45 8.17 -3.75
N ALA A 316 24.08 7.95 -4.90
CA ALA A 316 25.03 6.87 -5.14
C ALA A 316 26.48 7.36 -5.20
N ALA A 317 27.35 6.64 -4.50
CA ALA A 317 28.80 6.81 -4.62
C ALA A 317 29.34 6.03 -5.83
N VAL A 318 30.43 6.51 -6.39
CA VAL A 318 31.20 5.83 -7.43
C VAL A 318 32.63 5.65 -6.91
N SER A 319 33.17 4.43 -7.01
CA SER A 319 34.55 4.11 -6.68
C SER A 319 35.21 3.47 -7.89
N GLN A 320 36.38 3.97 -8.29
CA GLN A 320 37.17 3.44 -9.41
C GLN A 320 36.38 3.26 -10.73
N GLY A 321 35.35 4.10 -10.95
CA GLY A 321 34.51 4.04 -12.16
C GLY A 321 33.30 3.12 -12.05
N GLU A 322 33.11 2.43 -10.92
CA GLU A 322 31.96 1.57 -10.67
C GLU A 322 31.06 2.14 -9.58
N ALA A 323 29.74 2.08 -9.79
CA ALA A 323 28.76 2.46 -8.78
C ALA A 323 28.69 1.41 -7.68
N PHE A 324 28.50 1.84 -6.43
CA PHE A 324 28.24 0.90 -5.35
C PHE A 324 26.91 0.14 -5.60
N PRO A 325 26.80 -1.14 -5.15
CA PRO A 325 25.65 -1.97 -5.43
C PRO A 325 24.37 -1.55 -4.68
N TYR A 326 24.51 -0.66 -3.70
CA TYR A 326 23.42 -0.02 -2.98
C TYR A 326 23.76 1.45 -2.72
N PHE A 327 22.73 2.24 -2.45
CA PHE A 327 22.83 3.68 -2.29
C PHE A 327 21.70 4.21 -1.38
N THR A 328 21.66 5.53 -1.23
CA THR A 328 20.57 6.24 -0.55
C THR A 328 19.60 6.85 -1.56
N ALA A 329 18.35 7.07 -1.17
CA ALA A 329 17.40 7.83 -1.98
C ALA A 329 16.66 8.87 -1.14
N VAL A 330 16.47 10.05 -1.71
CA VAL A 330 15.59 11.08 -1.16
C VAL A 330 14.39 11.20 -2.07
N ILE A 331 13.20 11.08 -1.50
CA ILE A 331 11.93 11.11 -2.23
C ILE A 331 11.12 12.27 -1.65
N ILE A 332 10.71 13.22 -2.50
CA ILE A 332 10.08 14.48 -2.08
C ILE A 332 8.79 14.68 -2.87
N SER A 333 7.70 15.00 -2.16
CA SER A 333 6.39 15.28 -2.78
C SER A 333 6.52 16.34 -3.87
N LYS A 334 5.82 16.17 -4.99
CA LYS A 334 5.82 17.15 -6.09
C LYS A 334 5.21 18.50 -5.72
N ASN A 335 4.52 18.59 -4.58
CA ASN A 335 4.07 19.86 -4.00
C ASN A 335 5.23 20.69 -3.43
N ILE A 336 6.40 20.10 -3.24
CA ILE A 336 7.61 20.77 -2.80
C ILE A 336 8.53 20.94 -4.02
N ARG A 337 8.92 22.18 -4.30
CA ARG A 337 9.81 22.49 -5.42
C ARG A 337 11.25 22.18 -5.01
N ILE A 338 11.91 21.31 -5.77
CA ILE A 338 13.34 21.04 -5.61
C ILE A 338 14.13 22.13 -6.34
N GLU A 339 15.10 22.72 -5.66
CA GLU A 339 15.97 23.78 -6.20
C GLU A 339 17.37 23.23 -6.51
N LYS A 340 17.87 22.34 -5.66
CA LYS A 340 19.17 21.70 -5.84
C LYS A 340 19.22 20.33 -5.20
N SER A 341 19.91 19.40 -5.84
CA SER A 341 20.17 18.06 -5.32
C SER A 341 21.63 17.69 -5.58
N SER A 342 22.32 17.16 -4.57
CA SER A 342 23.70 16.70 -4.70
C SER A 342 24.00 15.52 -3.77
N PHE A 343 25.04 14.77 -4.10
CA PHE A 343 25.58 13.71 -3.26
C PHE A 343 27.05 13.99 -2.99
N GLN A 344 27.44 13.96 -1.72
CA GLN A 344 28.79 14.26 -1.25
C GLN A 344 29.36 13.02 -0.55
N PRO A 345 30.21 12.22 -1.23
CA PRO A 345 30.83 11.04 -0.63
C PRO A 345 31.74 11.41 0.54
N PHE A 346 31.70 10.63 1.61
CA PHE A 346 32.65 10.78 2.70
C PHE A 346 34.03 10.31 2.25
N ARG A 347 35.07 11.09 2.59
CA ARG A 347 36.45 10.77 2.20
C ARG A 347 36.99 9.51 2.87
N ASN A 348 36.48 9.17 4.06
CA ASN A 348 36.94 8.06 4.89
C ASN A 348 36.03 6.82 4.80
N THR A 349 35.14 6.73 3.80
CA THR A 349 34.23 5.59 3.66
C THR A 349 34.86 4.46 2.85
N GLY A 350 34.65 3.21 3.31
CA GLY A 350 34.91 2.01 2.51
C GLY A 350 33.62 1.40 1.93
N MET A 351 32.47 1.96 2.27
CA MET A 351 31.14 1.37 2.03
C MET A 351 30.25 2.25 1.13
N GLY A 352 30.82 3.24 0.43
CA GLY A 352 30.10 4.10 -0.49
C GLY A 352 29.19 5.13 0.18
N ARG A 353 29.54 5.56 1.40
CA ARG A 353 28.70 6.44 2.23
C ARG A 353 28.90 7.91 1.89
N GLY A 354 27.89 8.72 2.16
CA GLY A 354 27.94 10.16 1.90
C GLY A 354 26.71 10.90 2.41
N LEU A 355 26.70 12.21 2.17
CA LEU A 355 25.58 13.10 2.44
C LEU A 355 24.81 13.34 1.14
N GLN A 356 23.56 12.89 1.09
CA GLN A 356 22.63 13.26 0.03
C GLN A 356 21.88 14.52 0.45
N VAL A 357 22.18 15.64 -0.19
CA VAL A 357 21.69 16.96 0.17
C VAL A 357 20.68 17.43 -0.87
N VAL A 358 19.49 17.83 -0.41
CA VAL A 358 18.45 18.38 -1.27
C VAL A 358 17.94 19.70 -0.68
N GLU A 359 18.02 20.77 -1.46
CA GLU A 359 17.52 22.09 -1.12
C GLU A 359 16.21 22.32 -1.86
N CYS A 360 15.18 22.74 -1.12
CA CYS A 360 13.80 22.79 -1.58
C CYS A 360 13.11 24.09 -1.14
N ASN A 361 11.96 24.35 -1.76
CA ASN A 361 11.02 25.38 -1.36
C ASN A 361 9.60 24.79 -1.24
N TYR A 362 8.99 24.89 -0.07
CA TYR A 362 7.64 24.43 0.21
C TYR A 362 6.72 25.63 0.43
N SER A 363 5.92 26.00 -0.57
CA SER A 363 5.00 27.15 -0.50
C SER A 363 5.66 28.46 -0.03
N GLY A 364 6.92 28.70 -0.40
CA GLY A 364 7.70 29.85 0.05
C GLY A 364 8.67 29.55 1.20
N LEU A 365 8.41 28.51 2.00
CA LEU A 365 9.29 28.10 3.10
C LEU A 365 10.55 27.38 2.56
N PRO A 366 11.77 27.88 2.84
CA PRO A 366 12.99 27.15 2.50
C PRO A 366 13.11 25.87 3.32
N VAL A 367 13.42 24.75 2.67
CA VAL A 367 13.60 23.45 3.31
C VAL A 367 14.92 22.82 2.86
N LYS A 368 15.76 22.41 3.80
CA LYS A 368 17.05 21.75 3.55
C LYS A 368 17.01 20.34 4.11
N ILE A 369 17.18 19.35 3.24
CA ILE A 369 17.12 17.92 3.57
C ILE A 369 18.52 17.31 3.44
N VAL A 370 18.96 16.54 4.44
CA VAL A 370 20.20 15.75 4.37
C VAL A 370 19.94 14.29 4.75
N ASN A 371 19.96 13.39 3.78
CA ASN A 371 19.90 11.94 4.03
C ASN A 371 21.31 11.36 4.12
N CYS A 372 21.52 10.40 5.00
CA CYS A 372 22.81 9.76 5.22
C CYS A 372 22.68 8.30 5.67
N HIS A 373 23.67 7.48 5.29
CA HIS A 373 23.88 6.15 5.85
C HIS A 373 25.34 6.03 6.34
N LEU A 374 25.60 6.28 7.62
CA LEU A 374 27.00 6.31 8.15
C LEU A 374 27.63 4.92 8.21
N GLU A 375 28.96 4.87 8.32
CA GLU A 375 29.75 3.63 8.31
C GLU A 375 29.21 2.59 9.31
N SER A 376 28.92 1.40 8.80
CA SER A 376 28.30 0.31 9.54
C SER A 376 29.30 -0.45 10.42
N MET A 377 28.80 -1.39 11.23
CA MET A 377 29.59 -2.25 12.14
C MET A 377 30.30 -1.50 13.28
N LYS A 378 30.68 -2.26 14.32
CA LYS A 378 31.29 -1.73 15.54
C LYS A 378 32.71 -1.20 15.29
N ASP A 379 33.47 -1.89 14.45
CA ASP A 379 34.91 -1.62 14.24
C ASP A 379 35.16 -0.27 13.54
N PHE A 380 34.17 0.28 12.85
CA PHE A 380 34.26 1.57 12.15
C PHE A 380 33.72 2.75 12.97
N SER A 381 33.83 2.68 14.31
CA SER A 381 33.43 3.75 15.24
C SER A 381 34.05 5.09 14.90
N GLU A 382 35.35 5.13 14.62
CA GLU A 382 36.05 6.40 14.38
C GLU A 382 35.64 7.05 13.06
N GLN A 383 35.43 6.25 12.01
CA GLN A 383 34.88 6.73 10.74
C GLN A 383 33.48 7.31 10.95
N ARG A 384 32.59 6.55 11.62
CA ARG A 384 31.22 6.96 11.88
C ARG A 384 31.12 8.24 12.72
N LYS A 385 31.95 8.41 13.75
CA LYS A 385 32.01 9.65 14.54
C LYS A 385 32.41 10.85 13.68
N ALA A 386 33.44 10.70 12.84
CA ALA A 386 33.88 11.75 11.94
C ALA A 386 32.79 12.13 10.92
N GLN A 387 32.13 11.14 10.32
CA GLN A 387 31.03 11.35 9.37
C GLN A 387 29.80 11.98 10.04
N PHE A 388 29.48 11.58 11.28
CA PHE A 388 28.41 12.21 12.07
C PHE A 388 28.72 13.68 12.36
N LYS A 389 29.98 14.02 12.65
CA LYS A 389 30.42 15.41 12.80
C LYS A 389 30.27 16.20 11.51
N GLU A 390 30.55 15.59 10.35
CA GLU A 390 30.30 16.20 9.04
C GLU A 390 28.81 16.47 8.81
N LEU A 391 27.93 15.48 9.07
CA LEU A 391 26.47 15.66 9.01
C LEU A 391 26.01 16.83 9.89
N MET A 392 26.38 16.82 11.17
CA MET A 392 26.02 17.87 12.12
C MET A 392 26.54 19.25 11.71
N GLY A 393 27.77 19.31 11.18
CA GLY A 393 28.35 20.53 10.63
C GLY A 393 27.58 21.06 9.41
N THR A 394 27.12 20.18 8.52
CA THR A 394 26.27 20.56 7.37
C THR A 394 24.92 21.12 7.82
N LEU A 395 24.25 20.47 8.78
CA LEU A 395 22.97 20.96 9.30
C LEU A 395 23.14 22.33 9.97
N LYS A 396 24.20 22.49 10.78
CA LYS A 396 24.49 23.77 11.45
C LYS A 396 24.79 24.87 10.44
N LYS A 397 25.56 24.56 9.40
CA LYS A 397 25.86 25.50 8.32
C LYS A 397 24.58 26.00 7.65
N PHE A 398 23.65 25.11 7.30
CA PHE A 398 22.39 25.52 6.70
C PHE A 398 21.55 26.39 7.62
N ALA A 399 21.51 26.06 8.92
CA ALA A 399 20.79 26.86 9.91
C ALA A 399 21.40 28.25 10.11
N ASP A 400 22.73 28.38 9.98
CA ASP A 400 23.44 29.66 10.10
C ASP A 400 23.31 30.54 8.85
N GLU A 401 23.21 29.91 7.67
CA GLU A 401 23.05 30.59 6.38
C GLU A 401 21.62 31.13 6.17
N ASP A 402 20.62 30.47 6.75
CA ASP A 402 19.21 30.84 6.62
C ASP A 402 18.41 30.48 7.89
N SER A 403 18.13 31.48 8.73
CA SER A 403 17.38 31.29 9.98
C SER A 403 15.90 30.94 9.78
N GLU A 404 15.35 31.22 8.60
CA GLU A 404 13.95 30.94 8.26
C GLU A 404 13.78 29.55 7.62
N ALA A 405 14.89 28.86 7.32
CA ALA A 405 14.85 27.54 6.73
C ALA A 405 14.48 26.46 7.76
N VAL A 406 13.64 25.51 7.34
CA VAL A 406 13.54 24.22 8.03
C VAL A 406 14.69 23.35 7.55
N VAL A 407 15.56 22.96 8.48
CA VAL A 407 16.70 22.09 8.19
C VAL A 407 16.46 20.76 8.88
N VAL A 408 16.44 19.66 8.12
CA VAL A 408 16.29 18.30 8.65
C VAL A 408 17.34 17.38 8.04
N GLY A 409 17.92 16.52 8.87
CA GLY A 409 18.81 15.49 8.37
C GLY A 409 18.98 14.30 9.30
N GLY A 410 19.37 13.18 8.71
CA GLY A 410 19.43 11.91 9.40
C GLY A 410 19.39 10.74 8.43
N GLY A 411 18.87 9.60 8.88
CA GLY A 411 18.93 8.33 8.17
C GLY A 411 19.33 7.20 9.11
N ASP A 412 19.85 6.11 8.55
CA ASP A 412 20.56 5.08 9.31
C ASP A 412 21.97 5.58 9.65
N LEU A 413 22.11 6.11 10.86
CA LEU A 413 23.37 6.68 11.29
C LEU A 413 24.31 5.64 11.89
N ASN A 414 23.88 4.39 12.09
CA ASN A 414 24.64 3.36 12.78
C ASN A 414 25.22 3.81 14.15
N ILE A 415 24.84 4.97 14.68
CA ILE A 415 25.58 5.64 15.76
C ILE A 415 25.03 5.21 17.11
N ARG A 416 25.92 4.95 18.05
CA ARG A 416 25.58 4.58 19.42
C ARG A 416 25.54 5.83 20.29
N ASP A 417 24.73 5.80 21.35
CA ASP A 417 24.62 6.96 22.25
C ASP A 417 25.98 7.36 22.85
N ALA A 418 26.84 6.39 23.15
CA ALA A 418 28.20 6.64 23.65
C ALA A 418 29.18 7.22 22.60
N GLU A 419 28.81 7.27 21.33
CA GLU A 419 29.62 7.85 20.24
C GLU A 419 29.28 9.32 19.99
N ILE A 420 28.23 9.84 20.64
CA ILE A 420 27.80 11.22 20.51
C ILE A 420 28.33 12.00 21.71
N GLU A 421 29.29 12.88 21.45
CA GLU A 421 29.85 13.75 22.50
C GLU A 421 28.94 14.95 22.80
N ALA A 422 28.48 15.63 21.74
CA ALA A 422 27.59 16.78 21.85
C ALA A 422 26.84 17.02 20.53
N TYR A 423 25.66 17.63 20.64
CA TYR A 423 24.91 18.17 19.51
C TYR A 423 25.25 19.65 19.31
N PRO A 424 25.37 20.15 18.06
CA PRO A 424 25.50 21.59 17.84
C PRO A 424 24.32 22.36 18.44
N ASN A 425 24.58 23.53 18.99
CA ASN A 425 23.54 24.36 19.58
C ASN A 425 22.43 24.67 18.55
N GLY A 426 21.17 24.56 18.98
CA GLY A 426 19.98 24.80 18.15
C GLY A 426 19.54 23.61 17.27
N ILE A 427 20.30 22.52 17.22
CA ILE A 427 19.88 21.29 16.53
C ILE A 427 19.27 20.32 17.54
N LYS A 428 18.06 19.87 17.26
CA LYS A 428 17.28 18.95 18.11
C LYS A 428 17.27 17.53 17.53
N ASP A 429 17.26 16.52 18.39
CA ASP A 429 16.95 15.12 18.02
C ASP A 429 15.42 14.93 18.12
N ALA A 430 14.78 14.51 17.04
CA ALA A 430 13.33 14.42 16.96
C ALA A 430 12.72 13.45 17.98
N TRP A 431 13.38 12.32 18.27
CA TRP A 431 12.88 11.37 19.29
C TRP A 431 13.00 11.95 20.70
N MET A 432 14.08 12.69 20.97
CA MET A 432 14.26 13.33 22.26
C MET A 432 13.25 14.46 22.48
N GLU A 433 13.00 15.28 21.46
CA GLU A 433 12.00 16.35 21.52
C GLU A 433 10.58 15.78 21.70
N ALA A 434 10.25 14.68 21.03
CA ALA A 434 8.95 14.02 21.13
C ALA A 434 8.70 13.31 22.49
N GLY A 435 9.56 13.53 23.50
CA GLY A 435 9.39 13.00 24.85
C GLY A 435 10.19 11.74 25.18
N SER A 436 11.06 11.27 24.27
CA SER A 436 11.95 10.12 24.51
C SER A 436 11.21 8.81 24.86
N GLU A 437 10.07 8.57 24.22
CA GLU A 437 9.20 7.41 24.48
C GLU A 437 9.96 6.08 24.32
N GLY A 438 9.95 5.25 25.38
CA GLY A 438 10.74 4.02 25.45
C GLY A 438 10.35 2.96 24.43
N LYS A 439 9.06 2.90 24.05
CA LYS A 439 8.52 1.97 23.05
C LYS A 439 9.04 2.27 21.62
N GLU A 440 9.46 3.50 21.37
CA GLU A 440 9.91 4.02 20.07
C GLU A 440 11.42 4.23 19.99
N ARG A 441 12.16 3.85 21.04
CA ARG A 441 13.60 4.07 21.12
C ARG A 441 14.41 3.22 20.14
N TRP A 442 14.07 1.94 19.98
CA TRP A 442 14.93 0.97 19.30
C TRP A 442 14.47 0.80 17.86
N THR A 443 15.24 1.32 16.90
CA THR A 443 14.94 1.25 15.46
C THR A 443 15.49 -0.03 14.82
N TRP A 444 16.52 -0.61 15.43
CA TRP A 444 17.05 -1.93 15.09
C TRP A 444 17.05 -2.80 16.34
N ASP A 445 16.17 -3.81 16.40
CA ASP A 445 15.90 -4.61 17.59
C ASP A 445 15.84 -6.10 17.26
N THR A 446 16.97 -6.81 17.40
CA THR A 446 17.06 -8.26 17.12
C THR A 446 16.29 -9.15 18.10
N SER A 447 15.75 -8.58 19.18
CA SER A 447 14.86 -9.31 20.09
C SER A 447 13.43 -9.38 19.57
N LYS A 448 13.04 -8.46 18.69
CA LYS A 448 11.70 -8.38 18.07
C LYS A 448 11.73 -8.66 16.57
N ASN A 449 12.80 -8.26 15.88
CA ASN A 449 13.02 -8.44 14.46
C ASN A 449 14.03 -9.56 14.23
N ASP A 450 13.63 -10.63 13.57
CA ASP A 450 14.45 -11.81 13.29
C ASP A 450 14.80 -11.95 11.80
N ASN A 451 14.63 -10.88 11.01
CA ASN A 451 14.97 -10.91 9.58
C ASN A 451 16.43 -11.29 9.32
N LYS A 452 17.37 -10.81 10.15
CA LYS A 452 18.80 -11.20 10.08
C LYS A 452 19.10 -12.41 10.94
N PHE A 453 18.77 -12.32 12.23
CA PHE A 453 18.94 -13.40 13.21
C PHE A 453 18.14 -13.09 14.48
N LYS A 454 17.84 -14.13 15.26
CA LYS A 454 17.22 -13.97 16.57
C LYS A 454 18.28 -13.64 17.62
N GLY A 455 18.20 -12.46 18.23
CA GLY A 455 19.20 -11.94 19.16
C GLY A 455 18.60 -11.15 20.33
N SER A 456 19.45 -10.39 21.01
CA SER A 456 19.08 -9.47 22.10
C SER A 456 19.70 -8.08 21.96
N VAL A 457 20.37 -7.82 20.84
CA VAL A 457 21.03 -6.54 20.55
C VAL A 457 19.98 -5.55 20.05
N ARG A 458 20.00 -4.34 20.63
CA ARG A 458 19.11 -3.24 20.30
C ARG A 458 19.90 -1.97 20.12
N ALA A 459 19.56 -1.20 19.09
CA ALA A 459 20.19 0.07 18.81
C ALA A 459 19.18 1.08 18.25
N ARG A 460 19.47 2.36 18.48
CA ARG A 460 18.77 3.50 17.88
C ARG A 460 19.65 4.03 16.75
N PHE A 461 19.74 3.25 15.68
CA PHE A 461 20.60 3.59 14.53
C PHE A 461 19.97 4.68 13.68
N ASP A 462 18.68 4.56 13.45
CA ASP A 462 17.91 5.48 12.62
C ASP A 462 17.51 6.69 13.48
N ARG A 463 17.94 7.89 13.07
CA ARG A 463 17.70 9.14 13.81
C ARG A 463 17.41 10.27 12.84
N LEU A 464 16.59 11.21 13.29
CA LEU A 464 16.33 12.47 12.59
C LEU A 464 16.68 13.65 13.51
N TYR A 465 17.39 14.62 12.95
CA TYR A 465 17.75 15.87 13.59
C TYR A 465 17.17 17.02 12.81
N TYR A 466 16.75 18.07 13.51
CA TYR A 466 16.13 19.21 12.84
C TYR A 466 16.34 20.53 13.59
N THR A 467 16.12 21.62 12.86
CA THR A 467 16.05 22.98 13.39
C THR A 467 15.26 23.87 12.43
N GLY A 468 14.91 25.07 12.86
CA GLY A 468 14.13 26.04 12.08
C GLY A 468 12.73 26.33 12.66
N PRO A 469 11.83 26.92 11.85
CA PRO A 469 10.55 27.46 12.34
C PRO A 469 9.49 26.40 12.66
N LEU A 470 9.66 25.16 12.20
CA LEU A 470 8.88 24.00 12.67
C LEU A 470 9.61 23.40 13.86
N ASN A 471 9.32 23.92 15.05
CA ASN A 471 10.14 23.75 16.25
C ASN A 471 9.72 22.58 17.16
N HIS A 472 8.58 21.94 16.90
CA HIS A 472 8.09 20.76 17.61
C HIS A 472 8.15 19.51 16.72
N ALA A 473 8.13 18.33 17.33
CA ALA A 473 8.17 17.05 16.63
C ALA A 473 7.27 16.01 17.30
N ASP A 474 6.46 15.33 16.50
CA ASP A 474 5.88 14.03 16.84
C ASP A 474 6.76 12.93 16.25
N PHE A 475 6.87 11.79 16.95
CA PHE A 475 7.73 10.68 16.57
C PHE A 475 6.99 9.35 16.70
N SER A 476 7.17 8.44 15.73
CA SER A 476 6.63 7.07 15.82
C SER A 476 7.44 6.08 14.99
N LEU A 477 7.35 4.79 15.34
CA LEU A 477 7.97 3.69 14.59
C LEU A 477 6.95 2.91 13.76
N HIS A 478 7.32 2.54 12.53
CA HIS A 478 6.48 1.78 11.60
C HIS A 478 7.22 0.57 11.02
N GLY A 479 6.51 -0.28 10.28
CA GLY A 479 7.07 -1.51 9.73
C GLY A 479 7.20 -2.67 10.72
N GLN A 480 6.66 -2.53 11.94
CA GLN A 480 6.74 -3.52 13.02
C GLN A 480 5.78 -4.72 12.87
N LYS A 481 5.22 -4.93 11.67
CA LYS A 481 4.30 -6.03 11.37
C LYS A 481 4.93 -6.95 10.32
N ARG A 482 4.83 -8.26 10.55
CA ARG A 482 5.28 -9.26 9.59
C ARG A 482 4.40 -9.28 8.36
N ILE A 483 5.03 -9.45 7.21
CA ILE A 483 4.39 -9.73 5.93
C ILE A 483 3.89 -11.18 5.99
N ARG A 484 2.56 -11.35 5.97
CA ARG A 484 1.89 -12.62 6.27
C ARG A 484 2.41 -13.81 5.48
N ASN A 485 2.69 -13.61 4.18
CA ASN A 485 3.08 -14.68 3.27
C ASN A 485 4.59 -14.97 3.28
N LEU A 486 5.41 -14.10 3.89
CA LEU A 486 6.85 -14.31 4.06
C LEU A 486 7.23 -14.72 5.48
N GLY A 487 6.40 -14.36 6.47
CA GLY A 487 6.78 -14.45 7.87
C GLY A 487 7.89 -13.48 8.27
N MET A 488 8.35 -12.59 7.38
CA MET A 488 9.41 -11.61 7.62
C MET A 488 8.84 -10.21 7.83
N PHE A 489 9.59 -9.32 8.46
CA PHE A 489 9.30 -7.89 8.47
C PHE A 489 9.72 -7.23 7.14
N PRO A 490 9.20 -6.05 6.78
CA PRO A 490 9.60 -5.35 5.55
C PRO A 490 11.10 -5.03 5.49
N SER A 491 11.72 -4.77 6.64
CA SER A 491 13.15 -4.56 6.81
C SER A 491 13.58 -5.08 8.19
N ASP A 492 14.86 -5.32 8.41
CA ASP A 492 15.40 -5.54 9.76
C ASP A 492 15.42 -4.25 10.61
N HIS A 493 15.25 -3.09 9.97
CA HIS A 493 15.01 -1.80 10.60
C HIS A 493 13.51 -1.44 10.65
N TRP A 494 13.11 -0.72 11.71
CA TRP A 494 11.83 -0.03 11.78
C TRP A 494 11.93 1.34 11.14
N ALA A 495 10.88 1.74 10.41
CA ALA A 495 10.82 3.07 9.81
C ALA A 495 10.60 4.11 10.92
N VAL A 496 11.37 5.18 10.88
CA VAL A 496 11.16 6.36 11.72
C VAL A 496 10.21 7.31 10.99
N SER A 497 9.09 7.69 11.60
CA SER A 497 8.19 8.72 11.09
C SER A 497 8.16 9.89 12.06
N CYS A 498 8.48 11.07 11.55
CA CYS A 498 8.41 12.33 12.29
C CYS A 498 7.45 13.29 11.60
N ARG A 499 6.67 14.03 12.38
CA ARG A 499 5.92 15.19 11.90
C ARG A 499 6.46 16.42 12.62
N LEU A 500 7.14 17.29 11.89
CA LEU A 500 7.66 18.55 12.40
C LEU A 500 6.56 19.60 12.28
N TYR A 501 6.29 20.37 13.32
CA TYR A 501 5.22 21.37 13.29
C TYR A 501 5.57 22.61 14.11
N ARG A 502 4.79 23.67 13.89
CA ARG A 502 4.76 24.87 14.72
C ARG A 502 3.39 24.97 15.40
N THR A 503 3.35 25.45 16.64
CA THR A 503 2.08 25.82 17.28
C THR A 503 1.57 27.14 16.69
N GLU A 504 0.25 27.28 16.54
CA GLU A 504 -0.38 28.48 15.97
C GLU A 504 -0.13 29.75 16.78
#